data_AF-A0A343UWG5-F1
#
_entry.id   AF-A0A343UWG5-F1
#
_cell.length_a   1.000
_cell.length_b   1.000
_cell.length_c   1.000
_cell.angle_alpha   90.00
_cell.angle_beta   90.00
_cell.angle_gamma   90.00
#
_symmetry.space_group_name_H-M   'P 1'
#
loop_
_entity.id
_entity.type
_entity.pdbx_description
1 polymer ?
#
loop_
_entity_poly.entity_id
_entity_poly.type
_entity_poly.pdbx_seq_one_letter_code
_entity_poly.pdbx_strand_id
1 'polypeptide(L)'
;MYGSGVSGIKSEPGDSKGISLNLNFDLLKVWDQNQGAKATSVVFLRESETENITRQWVVLMLIVVLSSLLLVSSVNWLSIYLAIELQTLTLFILVAIKRESAYSTEGGLKYFVLGAVSSGLLLFGCALLYGLSGQTSVQGLNSCLTADVGKILITVSLLFKLSVAPFHMWAPDVYDGSATIIAATLATISKIAIFSVLVQIGPVINMVLVCAVFSIICGSIGALNQTKIKRLLAYSGIGHMGFVLFGVAVGSLESTQASLIYMIIYVIMTICSFSIILSLNLTKNLIVEVSGISRQNSVLALTLALSFLSIAGIPPLAGFLSKWLILLAGISGGYYFICVIIVLSSVIAGVYYVRLVQIIYFPLGSRDYSMLVWQKVLRKEKRIDLRKSIIIGVTFFVILFLIVSPNFLLQLALDATISLYA
;
A
#
# COMPACT_ATOMS: atom_id res chain seq x y z
N MET A 1 13.17 -71.61 15.47
CA MET A 1 14.60 -71.85 15.14
C MET A 1 14.94 -71.08 13.89
N TYR A 2 16.17 -70.54 13.85
CA TYR A 2 16.75 -69.60 12.89
C TYR A 2 16.25 -68.15 13.03
N GLY A 3 17.09 -67.15 13.26
CA GLY A 3 18.55 -67.10 13.26
C GLY A 3 18.97 -65.70 12.86
N SER A 4 19.63 -65.01 13.78
CA SER A 4 20.16 -63.65 13.72
C SER A 4 21.00 -63.31 12.48
N GLY A 5 20.85 -62.09 12.00
CA GLY A 5 21.73 -61.45 11.01
C GLY A 5 21.61 -59.94 11.06
N VAL A 6 22.05 -59.33 12.16
CA VAL A 6 22.28 -57.89 12.29
C VAL A 6 23.50 -57.54 11.46
N SER A 7 23.33 -56.79 10.38
CA SER A 7 24.40 -56.04 9.72
C SER A 7 24.02 -54.56 9.70
N GLY A 8 24.72 -53.79 10.54
CA GLY A 8 24.47 -52.37 10.77
C GLY A 8 24.57 -51.53 9.51
N ILE A 9 23.51 -50.79 9.24
CA ILE A 9 23.56 -49.61 8.38
C ILE A 9 23.98 -48.46 9.29
N LYS A 10 25.24 -48.04 9.16
CA LYS A 10 25.76 -46.81 9.74
C LYS A 10 24.85 -45.66 9.29
N SER A 11 24.28 -44.97 10.28
CA SER A 11 23.64 -43.67 10.08
C SER A 11 24.70 -42.67 9.61
N GLU A 12 24.70 -42.36 8.31
CA GLU A 12 25.35 -41.16 7.80
C GLU A 12 24.67 -39.94 8.46
N PRO A 13 25.44 -38.94 8.93
CA PRO A 13 24.86 -37.75 9.52
C PRO A 13 24.04 -37.05 8.43
N GLY A 14 22.75 -36.90 8.68
CA GLY A 14 21.85 -36.18 7.79
C GLY A 14 22.39 -34.78 7.56
N ASP A 15 22.83 -34.54 6.33
CA ASP A 15 23.07 -33.20 5.82
C ASP A 15 21.80 -32.39 6.09
N SER A 16 21.89 -31.49 7.08
CA SER A 16 21.00 -30.36 7.19
C SER A 16 21.18 -29.54 5.92
N LYS A 17 20.43 -29.88 4.87
CA LYS A 17 20.19 -28.99 3.75
C LYS A 17 19.39 -27.82 4.30
N GLY A 18 20.08 -26.90 4.96
CA GLY A 18 19.67 -25.52 5.01
C GLY A 18 19.46 -25.13 3.56
N ILE A 19 18.22 -24.91 3.19
CA ILE A 19 17.87 -24.25 1.94
C ILE A 19 18.35 -22.81 2.14
N SER A 20 19.64 -22.60 1.93
CA SER A 20 20.15 -21.29 1.58
C SER A 20 19.46 -20.98 0.26
N LEU A 21 18.49 -20.07 0.31
CA LEU A 21 18.07 -19.28 -0.84
C LEU A 21 19.29 -18.46 -1.27
N ASN A 22 20.25 -19.13 -1.90
CA ASN A 22 21.16 -18.51 -2.84
C ASN A 22 20.25 -17.96 -3.92
N LEU A 23 19.91 -16.67 -3.78
CA LEU A 23 19.44 -15.82 -4.87
C LEU A 23 20.46 -15.99 -6.00
N ASN A 24 20.18 -16.93 -6.91
CA ASN A 24 20.92 -17.06 -8.15
C ASN A 24 20.74 -15.73 -8.89
N PHE A 25 21.79 -14.92 -8.84
CA PHE A 25 21.95 -13.63 -9.54
C PHE A 25 21.86 -13.75 -11.07
N ASP A 26 21.56 -14.93 -11.62
CA ASP A 26 21.40 -15.14 -13.06
C ASP A 26 20.11 -14.51 -13.63
N LEU A 27 19.05 -14.33 -12.81
CA LEU A 27 17.90 -13.51 -13.22
C LEU A 27 18.23 -12.01 -13.27
N LEU A 28 19.21 -11.56 -12.48
CA LEU A 28 19.74 -10.19 -12.51
C LEU A 28 20.64 -9.95 -13.74
N LYS A 29 21.32 -10.97 -14.26
CA LYS A 29 22.05 -10.87 -15.54
C LYS A 29 21.12 -10.77 -16.75
N VAL A 30 19.92 -11.35 -16.70
CA VAL A 30 18.89 -11.13 -17.73
C VAL A 30 18.29 -9.70 -17.62
N TRP A 31 18.23 -9.15 -16.40
CA TRP A 31 17.83 -7.75 -16.16
C TRP A 31 18.86 -6.70 -16.57
N ASP A 32 20.14 -7.07 -16.67
CA ASP A 32 21.22 -6.15 -17.05
C ASP A 32 21.26 -5.89 -18.57
N GLN A 33 20.58 -6.72 -19.38
CA GLN A 33 20.59 -6.59 -20.84
C GLN A 33 19.36 -5.92 -21.46
N ASN A 34 18.23 -5.75 -20.75
CA ASN A 34 17.12 -4.98 -21.30
C ASN A 34 16.17 -4.39 -20.24
N GLN A 35 16.05 -3.06 -20.25
CA GLN A 35 14.83 -2.29 -19.96
C GLN A 35 14.27 -2.28 -18.50
N GLY A 36 14.77 -3.08 -17.56
CA GLY A 36 14.23 -3.14 -16.18
C GLY A 36 14.35 -1.83 -15.37
N ALA A 37 15.52 -1.18 -15.42
CA ALA A 37 15.75 0.11 -14.77
C ALA A 37 15.00 1.28 -15.45
N LYS A 38 14.60 1.10 -16.72
CA LYS A 38 13.72 2.04 -17.42
C LYS A 38 12.26 1.82 -16.98
N ALA A 39 11.80 0.60 -16.76
CA ALA A 39 10.39 0.34 -16.44
C ALA A 39 9.91 0.96 -15.11
N THR A 40 10.76 1.09 -14.09
CA THR A 40 10.36 1.72 -12.81
C THR A 40 10.63 3.22 -12.77
N SER A 41 11.61 3.73 -13.53
CA SER A 41 11.97 5.16 -13.59
C SER A 41 11.32 5.95 -14.73
N VAL A 42 10.80 5.31 -15.78
CA VAL A 42 10.38 5.97 -17.04
C VAL A 42 8.88 6.26 -17.11
N VAL A 43 8.11 5.76 -16.16
CA VAL A 43 6.64 5.69 -16.27
C VAL A 43 5.93 7.02 -15.94
N PHE A 44 6.58 7.95 -15.22
CA PHE A 44 5.96 9.21 -14.78
C PHE A 44 6.72 10.49 -15.16
N LEU A 45 7.69 10.40 -16.08
CA LEU A 45 8.68 11.45 -16.42
C LEU A 45 8.16 12.69 -17.18
N ARG A 46 7.02 13.28 -16.83
CA ARG A 46 6.71 14.62 -17.36
C ARG A 46 5.78 15.43 -16.48
N GLU A 47 6.24 15.78 -15.28
CA GLU A 47 5.71 16.91 -14.54
C GLU A 47 6.80 17.99 -14.42
N SER A 48 6.62 19.08 -15.19
CA SER A 48 7.29 20.40 -15.13
C SER A 48 8.83 20.54 -15.30
N GLU A 49 9.21 21.00 -16.50
CA GLU A 49 10.00 22.22 -16.85
C GLU A 49 11.38 22.56 -16.27
N THR A 50 12.02 21.77 -15.42
CA THR A 50 13.47 21.97 -15.15
C THR A 50 14.24 20.66 -15.13
N GLU A 51 15.09 20.44 -16.13
CA GLU A 51 15.82 19.18 -16.36
C GLU A 51 16.64 18.72 -15.13
N ASN A 52 17.12 19.63 -14.29
CA ASN A 52 17.90 19.28 -13.09
C ASN A 52 17.05 18.75 -11.93
N ILE A 53 15.84 19.29 -11.70
CA ILE A 53 14.93 18.78 -10.66
C ILE A 53 14.43 17.39 -11.04
N THR A 54 14.25 17.13 -12.34
CA THR A 54 13.81 15.81 -12.83
C THR A 54 14.81 14.70 -12.54
N ARG A 55 16.13 14.97 -12.60
CA ARG A 55 17.17 13.93 -12.42
C ARG A 55 17.31 13.52 -10.95
N GLN A 56 17.30 14.48 -10.03
CA GLN A 56 17.40 14.22 -8.59
C GLN A 56 16.18 13.42 -8.08
N TRP A 57 14.98 13.77 -8.57
CA TRP A 57 13.76 13.07 -8.22
C TRP A 57 13.79 11.59 -8.63
N VAL A 58 14.27 11.28 -9.84
CA VAL A 58 14.36 9.89 -10.33
C VAL A 58 15.28 9.03 -9.48
N VAL A 59 16.44 9.57 -9.08
CA VAL A 59 17.39 8.85 -8.22
C VAL A 59 16.75 8.54 -6.86
N LEU A 60 16.08 9.52 -6.25
CA LEU A 60 15.39 9.31 -4.98
C LEU A 60 14.27 8.26 -5.09
N MET A 61 13.49 8.29 -6.18
CA MET A 61 12.46 7.28 -6.46
C MET A 61 13.05 5.87 -6.59
N LEU A 62 14.19 5.72 -7.27
CA LEU A 62 14.90 4.44 -7.37
C LEU A 62 15.40 3.94 -6.01
N ILE A 63 15.87 4.84 -5.14
CA ILE A 63 16.28 4.48 -3.77
C ILE A 63 15.07 4.02 -2.94
N VAL A 64 13.90 4.64 -3.10
CA VAL A 64 12.65 4.16 -2.45
C VAL A 64 12.31 2.74 -2.90
N VAL A 65 12.44 2.44 -4.20
CA VAL A 65 12.21 1.08 -4.70
C VAL A 65 13.25 0.11 -4.15
N LEU A 66 14.54 0.46 -4.22
CA LEU A 66 15.63 -0.38 -3.71
C LEU A 66 15.44 -0.68 -2.21
N SER A 67 15.16 0.33 -1.40
CA SER A 67 14.91 0.17 0.03
C SER A 67 13.70 -0.71 0.32
N SER A 68 12.61 -0.57 -0.45
CA SER A 68 11.44 -1.45 -0.31
C SER A 68 11.75 -2.92 -0.64
N LEU A 69 12.61 -3.19 -1.63
CA LEU A 69 13.05 -4.55 -1.97
C LEU A 69 13.95 -5.14 -0.87
N LEU A 70 14.91 -4.35 -0.37
CA LEU A 70 15.78 -4.75 0.74
C LEU A 70 14.97 -5.08 2.00
N LEU A 71 13.94 -4.27 2.27
CA LEU A 71 13.04 -4.45 3.40
C LEU A 71 12.27 -5.77 3.31
N VAL A 72 11.69 -6.10 2.15
CA VAL A 72 10.97 -7.39 1.95
C VAL A 72 11.90 -8.59 2.13
N SER A 73 13.18 -8.47 1.74
CA SER A 73 14.18 -9.54 1.86
C SER A 73 14.83 -9.65 3.25
N SER A 74 14.54 -8.73 4.17
CA SER A 74 15.28 -8.62 5.42
C SER A 74 14.85 -9.65 6.47
N VAL A 75 15.84 -10.27 7.14
CA VAL A 75 15.62 -11.33 8.14
C VAL A 75 16.06 -10.90 9.54
N ASN A 76 16.93 -9.88 9.64
CA ASN A 76 17.48 -9.38 10.90
C ASN A 76 16.87 -8.03 11.28
N TRP A 77 16.79 -7.75 12.58
CA TRP A 77 16.26 -6.48 13.11
C TRP A 77 16.97 -5.24 12.59
N LEU A 78 18.30 -5.30 12.52
CA LEU A 78 19.11 -4.19 12.00
C LEU A 78 18.84 -3.94 10.52
N SER A 79 18.72 -5.01 9.71
CA SER A 79 18.41 -4.88 8.28
C SER A 79 17.01 -4.30 8.06
N ILE A 80 16.02 -4.71 8.86
CA ILE A 80 14.66 -4.13 8.82
C ILE A 80 14.72 -2.65 9.13
N TYR A 81 15.39 -2.27 10.23
CA TYR A 81 15.51 -0.87 10.64
C TYR A 81 16.18 -0.01 9.55
N LEU A 82 17.33 -0.44 9.05
CA LEU A 82 18.08 0.33 8.04
C LEU A 82 17.32 0.47 6.73
N ALA A 83 16.65 -0.60 6.26
CA ALA A 83 15.87 -0.55 5.03
C ALA A 83 14.64 0.37 5.19
N ILE A 84 13.95 0.27 6.34
CA ILE A 84 12.84 1.17 6.69
C ILE A 84 13.31 2.62 6.74
N GLU A 85 14.43 2.93 7.39
CA GLU A 85 14.94 4.29 7.51
C GLU A 85 15.39 4.88 6.17
N LEU A 86 16.07 4.07 5.34
CA LEU A 86 16.44 4.48 3.99
C LEU A 86 15.20 4.85 3.17
N GLN A 87 14.12 4.07 3.29
CA GLN A 87 12.86 4.37 2.65
C GLN A 87 12.19 5.63 3.22
N THR A 88 12.13 5.82 4.54
CA THR A 88 11.46 6.99 5.13
C THR A 88 12.21 8.29 4.92
N LEU A 89 13.54 8.30 5.06
CA LEU A 89 14.36 9.50 4.84
C LEU A 89 14.27 9.99 3.39
N THR A 90 14.30 9.08 2.43
CA THR A 90 14.16 9.44 1.00
C THR A 90 12.76 9.98 0.71
N LEU A 91 11.72 9.43 1.33
CA LEU A 91 10.36 9.95 1.23
C LEU A 91 10.19 11.32 1.88
N PHE A 92 10.88 11.63 2.99
CA PHE A 92 10.85 12.99 3.58
C PHE A 92 11.35 14.04 2.59
N ILE A 93 12.46 13.75 1.92
CA ILE A 93 13.05 14.63 0.90
C ILE A 93 12.10 14.79 -0.29
N LEU A 94 11.49 13.70 -0.74
CA LEU A 94 10.54 13.71 -1.85
C LEU A 94 9.29 14.54 -1.54
N VAL A 95 8.69 14.38 -0.36
CA VAL A 95 7.49 15.15 0.03
C VAL A 95 7.77 16.66 0.05
N ALA A 96 8.96 17.06 0.48
CA ALA A 96 9.38 18.46 0.57
C ALA A 96 10.08 19.00 -0.70
N ILE A 97 9.96 18.32 -1.84
CA ILE A 97 10.69 18.69 -3.06
C ILE A 97 10.31 20.08 -3.59
N LYS A 98 9.05 20.49 -3.41
CA LYS A 98 8.54 21.81 -3.84
C LYS A 98 8.77 22.85 -2.74
N ARG A 99 10.03 23.25 -2.57
CA ARG A 99 10.50 24.20 -1.53
C ARG A 99 9.77 25.55 -1.54
N GLU A 100 9.31 26.00 -2.70
CA GLU A 100 8.58 27.26 -2.85
C GLU A 100 7.14 27.20 -2.34
N SER A 101 6.59 25.99 -2.17
CA SER A 101 5.20 25.83 -1.72
C SER A 101 5.14 25.54 -0.22
N ALA A 102 4.50 26.43 0.53
CA ALA A 102 4.29 26.28 1.97
C ALA A 102 3.59 24.97 2.34
N TYR A 103 2.66 24.49 1.50
CA TYR A 103 1.96 23.23 1.71
C TYR A 103 2.88 21.99 1.62
N SER A 104 3.86 21.99 0.70
CA SER A 104 4.81 20.88 0.55
C SER A 104 5.83 20.87 1.69
N THR A 105 6.28 22.04 2.14
CA THR A 105 7.21 22.16 3.27
C THR A 105 6.53 21.79 4.59
N GLU A 106 5.29 22.24 4.82
CA GLU A 106 4.48 21.84 5.98
C GLU A 106 4.23 20.33 6.00
N GLY A 107 3.82 19.74 4.87
CA GLY A 107 3.62 18.30 4.74
C GLY A 107 4.90 17.52 5.01
N GLY A 108 6.03 17.96 4.44
CA GLY A 108 7.34 17.34 4.67
C GLY A 108 7.76 17.38 6.13
N LEU A 109 7.57 18.53 6.79
CA LEU A 109 7.92 18.71 8.21
C LEU A 109 7.03 17.86 9.12
N LYS A 110 5.71 17.82 8.88
CA LYS A 110 4.79 16.94 9.61
C LYS A 110 5.19 15.47 9.45
N TYR A 111 5.54 15.05 8.23
CA TYR A 111 5.96 13.67 7.98
C TYR A 111 7.29 13.35 8.68
N PHE A 112 8.27 14.25 8.61
CA PHE A 112 9.57 14.07 9.25
C PHE A 112 9.46 13.95 10.77
N VAL A 113 8.78 14.90 11.43
CA VAL A 113 8.70 14.92 12.90
C VAL A 113 7.97 13.70 13.43
N LEU A 114 6.79 13.39 12.87
CA LEU A 114 6.00 12.24 13.30
C LEU A 114 6.68 10.91 12.91
N GLY A 115 7.33 10.87 11.74
CA GLY A 115 8.10 9.73 11.28
C GLY A 115 9.30 9.43 12.17
N ALA A 116 10.05 10.44 12.60
CA ALA A 116 11.19 10.29 13.50
C ALA A 116 10.79 9.68 14.86
N VAL A 117 9.62 10.06 15.39
CA VAL A 117 9.07 9.47 16.62
C VAL A 117 8.75 7.98 16.39
N SER A 118 8.08 7.63 15.30
CA SER A 118 7.80 6.23 14.94
C SER A 118 9.08 5.42 14.77
N SER A 119 10.09 5.97 14.10
CA SER A 119 11.41 5.35 13.93
C SER A 119 12.14 5.13 15.26
N GLY A 120 12.05 6.09 16.18
CA GLY A 120 12.57 5.95 17.54
C GLY A 120 11.91 4.80 18.31
N LEU A 121 10.58 4.67 18.23
CA LEU A 121 9.84 3.55 18.83
C LEU A 121 10.24 2.20 18.22
N LEU A 122 10.46 2.16 16.89
CA LEU A 122 10.93 0.96 16.20
C LEU A 122 12.29 0.52 16.74
N LEU A 123 13.27 1.45 16.77
CA LEU A 123 14.63 1.15 17.23
C LEU A 123 14.65 0.74 18.69
N PHE A 124 13.89 1.43 19.54
CA PHE A 124 13.78 1.09 20.95
C PHE A 124 13.16 -0.30 21.16
N GLY A 125 12.12 -0.64 20.39
CA GLY A 125 11.54 -1.99 20.39
C GLY A 125 12.53 -3.06 19.95
N CYS A 126 13.27 -2.83 18.86
CA CYS A 126 14.33 -3.74 18.39
C CYS A 126 15.44 -3.90 19.43
N ALA A 127 15.86 -2.81 20.08
CA ALA A 127 16.90 -2.84 21.12
C ALA A 127 16.47 -3.61 22.36
N LEU A 128 15.20 -3.49 22.79
CA LEU A 128 14.64 -4.27 23.90
C LEU A 128 14.58 -5.76 23.56
N LEU A 129 14.12 -6.12 22.36
CA LEU A 129 14.08 -7.51 21.91
C LEU A 129 15.47 -8.12 21.82
N TYR A 130 16.43 -7.37 21.29
CA TYR A 130 17.83 -7.78 21.24
C TYR A 130 18.43 -7.92 22.64
N GLY A 131 18.20 -6.96 23.53
CA GLY A 131 18.72 -6.99 24.90
C GLY A 131 18.20 -8.16 25.74
N LEU A 132 16.98 -8.63 25.47
CA LEU A 132 16.38 -9.77 26.17
C LEU A 132 16.76 -11.13 25.55
N SER A 133 16.81 -11.22 24.22
CA SER A 133 17.06 -12.48 23.51
C SER A 133 18.54 -12.75 23.20
N GLY A 134 19.35 -11.69 23.09
CA GLY A 134 20.72 -11.77 22.55
C GLY A 134 20.77 -12.10 21.05
N GLN A 135 19.62 -12.20 20.37
CA GLN A 135 19.54 -12.62 18.98
C GLN A 135 19.12 -11.45 18.07
N THR A 136 19.75 -11.39 16.90
CA THR A 136 19.47 -10.37 15.87
C THR A 136 18.45 -10.84 14.83
N SER A 137 18.15 -12.14 14.80
CA SER A 137 17.19 -12.73 13.86
C SER A 137 15.75 -12.47 14.30
N VAL A 138 14.85 -12.27 13.33
CA VAL A 138 13.41 -12.10 13.60
C VAL A 138 12.76 -13.43 14.02
N GLN A 139 13.23 -14.56 13.48
CA GLN A 139 12.66 -15.88 13.75
C GLN A 139 12.93 -16.39 15.18
N GLY A 140 13.99 -15.92 15.83
CA GLY A 140 14.36 -16.31 17.19
C GLY A 140 13.42 -15.84 18.31
N LEU A 141 12.38 -15.07 18.00
CA LEU A 141 11.52 -14.41 18.99
C LEU A 141 10.53 -15.33 19.72
N ASN A 142 10.18 -16.47 19.14
CA ASN A 142 9.07 -17.27 19.64
C ASN A 142 9.39 -18.00 20.96
N SER A 143 10.65 -17.98 21.41
CA SER A 143 11.08 -18.62 22.66
C SER A 143 11.07 -17.70 23.89
N CYS A 144 10.88 -16.39 23.76
CA CYS A 144 10.96 -15.45 24.89
C CYS A 144 9.58 -14.89 25.29
N LEU A 145 9.01 -15.42 26.37
CA LEU A 145 7.68 -15.05 26.93
C LEU A 145 7.58 -13.62 27.50
N THR A 146 8.70 -12.90 27.65
CA THR A 146 8.76 -11.53 28.21
C THR A 146 8.89 -10.44 27.13
N ALA A 147 8.83 -10.81 25.85
CA ALA A 147 9.09 -9.95 24.70
C ALA A 147 7.91 -9.05 24.27
N ASP A 148 6.82 -8.99 25.04
CA ASP A 148 5.59 -8.31 24.62
C ASP A 148 5.77 -6.80 24.45
N VAL A 149 6.49 -6.12 25.34
CA VAL A 149 6.66 -4.66 25.26
C VAL A 149 7.45 -4.26 24.00
N GLY A 150 8.52 -4.99 23.69
CA GLY A 150 9.32 -4.75 22.48
C GLY A 150 8.51 -4.97 21.20
N LYS A 151 7.77 -6.09 21.13
CA LYS A 151 6.86 -6.38 20.01
C LYS A 151 5.76 -5.32 19.87
N ILE A 152 5.14 -4.89 20.97
CA ILE A 152 4.13 -3.82 20.97
C ILE A 152 4.71 -2.53 20.38
N LEU A 153 5.89 -2.08 20.83
CA LEU A 153 6.52 -0.86 20.31
C LEU A 153 6.82 -0.93 18.80
N ILE A 154 7.30 -2.09 18.34
CA ILE A 154 7.54 -2.33 16.91
C ILE A 154 6.21 -2.29 16.14
N THR A 155 5.18 -2.98 16.62
CA THR A 155 3.86 -2.96 15.96
C THR A 155 3.25 -1.56 15.92
N VAL A 156 3.33 -0.77 17.01
CA VAL A 156 2.91 0.65 17.02
C VAL A 156 3.61 1.42 15.91
N SER A 157 4.93 1.26 15.77
CA SER A 157 5.70 1.95 14.74
C SER A 157 5.29 1.53 13.33
N LEU A 158 5.10 0.22 13.07
CA LEU A 158 4.67 -0.27 11.77
C LEU A 158 3.25 0.20 11.43
N LEU A 159 2.33 0.24 12.40
CA LEU A 159 0.98 0.78 12.23
C LEU A 159 0.98 2.28 11.87
N PHE A 160 1.89 3.06 12.46
CA PHE A 160 2.12 4.44 12.05
C PHE A 160 2.57 4.53 10.59
N LYS A 161 3.57 3.73 10.18
CA LYS A 161 4.10 3.76 8.80
C LYS A 161 3.08 3.23 7.77
N LEU A 162 2.15 2.34 8.18
CA LEU A 162 1.00 1.92 7.39
C LEU A 162 -0.15 2.96 7.35
N SER A 163 -0.03 4.09 8.05
CA SER A 163 -1.09 5.12 8.17
C SER A 163 -2.40 4.60 8.78
N VAL A 164 -2.31 3.72 9.78
CA VAL A 164 -3.49 3.10 10.41
C VAL A 164 -3.91 3.92 11.63
N ALA A 165 -5.22 4.09 11.85
CA ALA A 165 -5.73 4.77 13.04
C ALA A 165 -5.40 3.98 14.33
N PRO A 166 -5.00 4.66 15.43
CA PRO A 166 -5.04 6.11 15.66
C PRO A 166 -3.85 6.90 15.08
N PHE A 167 -2.81 6.22 14.59
CA PHE A 167 -1.53 6.81 14.16
C PHE A 167 -1.55 7.43 12.73
N HIS A 168 -2.73 7.71 12.20
CA HIS A 168 -2.94 8.15 10.81
C HIS A 168 -2.84 9.66 10.58
N MET A 169 -2.68 10.47 11.64
CA MET A 169 -2.82 11.94 11.61
C MET A 169 -1.94 12.62 10.56
N TRP A 170 -0.78 12.04 10.24
CA TRP A 170 0.13 12.57 9.23
C TRP A 170 -0.38 12.38 7.79
N ALA A 171 -1.10 11.29 7.50
CA ALA A 171 -1.33 10.84 6.14
C ALA A 171 -2.17 11.81 5.28
N PRO A 172 -3.31 12.37 5.75
CA PRO A 172 -4.10 13.30 4.94
C PRO A 172 -3.34 14.55 4.53
N ASP A 173 -2.52 15.11 5.41
CA ASP A 173 -1.78 16.35 5.17
C ASP A 173 -0.58 16.11 4.25
N VAL A 174 0.12 14.99 4.43
CA VAL A 174 1.28 14.62 3.61
C VAL A 174 0.88 14.29 2.17
N TYR A 175 -0.26 13.62 1.97
CA TYR A 175 -0.77 13.31 0.64
C TYR A 175 -1.20 14.59 -0.09
N ASP A 176 -1.77 15.55 0.63
CA ASP A 176 -2.19 16.82 0.05
C ASP A 176 -1.03 17.78 -0.22
N GLY A 177 -0.02 17.80 0.64
CA GLY A 177 1.17 18.64 0.48
C GLY A 177 2.16 18.13 -0.58
N SER A 178 2.23 16.82 -0.80
CA SER A 178 3.15 16.22 -1.77
C SER A 178 2.68 16.33 -3.23
N ALA A 179 3.62 16.17 -4.17
CA ALA A 179 3.27 15.99 -5.58
C ALA A 179 2.44 14.69 -5.75
N THR A 180 1.55 14.66 -6.75
CA THR A 180 0.62 13.53 -7.01
C THR A 180 1.36 12.20 -7.18
N ILE A 181 2.50 12.18 -7.88
CA ILE A 181 3.32 10.97 -8.06
C ILE A 181 3.87 10.47 -6.72
N ILE A 182 4.30 11.40 -5.86
CA ILE A 182 4.90 11.09 -4.56
C ILE A 182 3.82 10.60 -3.58
N ALA A 183 2.62 11.20 -3.64
CA ALA A 183 1.47 10.68 -2.92
C ALA A 183 1.11 9.25 -3.38
N ALA A 184 1.18 8.97 -4.69
CA ALA A 184 0.92 7.64 -5.23
C ALA A 184 1.94 6.61 -4.72
N THR A 185 3.22 6.98 -4.63
CA THR A 185 4.29 6.07 -4.17
C THR A 185 4.22 5.83 -2.66
N LEU A 186 3.86 6.86 -1.88
CA LEU A 186 3.49 6.76 -0.47
C LEU A 186 2.24 5.89 -0.21
N ALA A 187 1.32 5.85 -1.16
CA ALA A 187 0.09 5.07 -1.04
C ALA A 187 0.29 3.59 -1.40
N THR A 188 1.35 3.24 -2.13
CA THR A 188 1.54 1.93 -2.76
C THR A 188 2.80 1.24 -2.25
N ILE A 189 3.95 1.51 -2.87
CA ILE A 189 5.23 0.80 -2.69
C ILE A 189 5.63 0.76 -1.22
N SER A 190 5.55 1.90 -0.54
CA SER A 190 5.93 1.98 0.87
C SER A 190 5.07 1.08 1.76
N LYS A 191 3.76 1.03 1.52
CA LYS A 191 2.82 0.26 2.34
C LYS A 191 2.98 -1.25 2.15
N ILE A 192 3.24 -1.72 0.92
CA ILE A 192 3.46 -3.15 0.65
C ILE A 192 4.69 -3.64 1.43
N ALA A 193 5.77 -2.87 1.40
CA ALA A 193 7.01 -3.21 2.07
C ALA A 193 6.80 -3.31 3.59
N ILE A 194 6.18 -2.30 4.20
CA ILE A 194 5.92 -2.31 5.65
C ILE A 194 4.95 -3.44 6.03
N PHE A 195 3.97 -3.73 5.18
CA PHE A 195 3.02 -4.82 5.40
C PHE A 195 3.72 -6.19 5.42
N SER A 196 4.70 -6.44 4.55
CA SER A 196 5.42 -7.73 4.55
C SER A 196 6.16 -7.96 5.88
N VAL A 197 6.78 -6.91 6.42
CA VAL A 197 7.46 -6.97 7.73
C VAL A 197 6.49 -7.22 8.87
N LEU A 198 5.30 -6.60 8.84
CA LEU A 198 4.28 -6.83 9.86
C LEU A 198 3.83 -8.30 9.88
N VAL A 199 3.63 -8.91 8.71
CA VAL A 199 3.27 -10.33 8.58
C VAL A 199 4.42 -11.22 9.05
N GLN A 200 5.67 -10.91 8.66
CA GLN A 200 6.86 -11.69 9.03
C GLN A 200 7.15 -11.71 10.54
N ILE A 201 6.94 -10.60 11.25
CA ILE A 201 7.18 -10.51 12.70
C ILE A 201 6.08 -11.25 13.49
N GLY A 202 4.89 -11.38 12.91
CA GLY A 202 3.69 -11.83 13.61
C GLY A 202 3.01 -10.68 14.36
N PRO A 203 1.76 -10.33 14.03
CA PRO A 203 1.05 -9.22 14.65
C PRO A 203 0.70 -9.48 16.13
N VAL A 204 0.72 -8.43 16.96
CA VAL A 204 0.07 -8.46 18.27
C VAL A 204 -1.44 -8.39 18.06
N ILE A 205 -2.08 -9.56 18.02
CA ILE A 205 -3.46 -9.77 17.53
C ILE A 205 -4.45 -8.75 18.11
N ASN A 206 -4.54 -8.64 19.44
CA ASN A 206 -5.53 -7.78 20.11
C ASN A 206 -5.35 -6.30 19.73
N MET A 207 -4.10 -5.84 19.67
CA MET A 207 -3.80 -4.45 19.33
C MET A 207 -4.12 -4.16 17.86
N VAL A 208 -3.68 -5.04 16.95
CA VAL A 208 -3.91 -4.87 15.51
C VAL A 208 -5.40 -4.92 15.18
N LEU A 209 -6.16 -5.79 15.84
CA LEU A 209 -7.61 -5.89 15.68
C LEU A 209 -8.32 -4.59 16.09
N VAL A 210 -7.97 -4.00 17.23
CA VAL A 210 -8.53 -2.71 17.66
C VAL A 210 -8.18 -1.59 16.66
N CYS A 211 -6.93 -1.51 16.23
CA CYS A 211 -6.50 -0.53 15.21
C CYS A 211 -7.17 -0.74 13.84
N ALA A 212 -7.42 -1.99 13.44
CA ALA A 212 -8.13 -2.33 12.22
C ALA A 212 -9.57 -1.78 12.25
N VAL A 213 -10.31 -2.01 13.34
CA VAL A 213 -11.68 -1.49 13.48
C VAL A 213 -11.68 0.04 13.49
N PHE A 214 -10.79 0.67 14.27
CA PHE A 214 -10.70 2.13 14.30
C PHE A 214 -10.36 2.72 12.94
N SER A 215 -9.44 2.12 12.18
CA SER A 215 -9.03 2.65 10.88
C SER A 215 -10.14 2.54 9.83
N ILE A 216 -10.94 1.48 9.85
CA ILE A 216 -12.10 1.35 8.96
C ILE A 216 -13.15 2.43 9.29
N ILE A 217 -13.43 2.67 10.58
CA ILE A 217 -14.38 3.70 11.02
C ILE A 217 -13.86 5.11 10.68
N CYS A 218 -12.61 5.42 11.04
CA CYS A 218 -11.99 6.72 10.75
C CYS A 218 -11.86 6.98 9.25
N GLY A 219 -11.51 5.96 8.46
CA GLY A 219 -11.39 6.08 7.00
C GLY A 219 -12.74 6.33 6.33
N SER A 220 -13.79 5.61 6.75
CA SER A 220 -15.13 5.77 6.18
C SER A 220 -15.76 7.12 6.52
N ILE A 221 -15.72 7.54 7.78
CA ILE A 221 -16.30 8.81 8.24
C ILE A 221 -15.44 10.00 7.78
N GLY A 222 -14.12 9.91 7.91
CA GLY A 222 -13.20 11.00 7.58
C GLY A 222 -13.20 11.39 6.12
N ALA A 223 -13.49 10.45 5.21
CA ALA A 223 -13.57 10.70 3.77
C ALA A 223 -14.83 11.46 3.32
N LEU A 224 -15.96 11.33 4.03
CA LEU A 224 -17.26 11.88 3.60
C LEU A 224 -17.25 13.39 3.35
N ASN A 225 -16.53 14.12 4.20
CA ASN A 225 -16.51 15.59 4.18
C ASN A 225 -15.23 16.17 3.54
N GLN A 226 -14.52 15.38 2.73
CA GLN A 226 -13.33 15.88 2.05
C GLN A 226 -13.70 16.61 0.75
N THR A 227 -13.03 17.74 0.51
CA THR A 227 -13.19 18.56 -0.71
C THR A 227 -12.06 18.35 -1.73
N LYS A 228 -10.88 17.96 -1.25
CA LYS A 228 -9.70 17.69 -2.08
C LYS A 228 -9.58 16.20 -2.37
N ILE A 229 -9.27 15.85 -3.61
CA ILE A 229 -9.23 14.47 -4.08
C ILE A 229 -8.10 13.66 -3.42
N LYS A 230 -6.94 14.29 -3.19
CA LYS A 230 -5.79 13.63 -2.54
C LYS A 230 -6.05 13.32 -1.06
N ARG A 231 -6.71 14.23 -0.34
CA ARG A 231 -7.13 13.98 1.06
C ARG A 231 -8.18 12.89 1.14
N LEU A 232 -9.15 12.90 0.22
CA LEU A 232 -10.14 11.81 0.13
C LEU A 232 -9.45 10.47 -0.10
N LEU A 233 -8.49 10.40 -1.04
CA LEU A 233 -7.71 9.18 -1.28
C LEU A 233 -6.84 8.78 -0.08
N ALA A 234 -6.32 9.73 0.70
CA ALA A 234 -5.61 9.42 1.94
C ALA A 234 -6.52 8.73 2.97
N TYR A 235 -7.72 9.26 3.22
CA TYR A 235 -8.72 8.62 4.08
C TYR A 235 -9.19 7.27 3.55
N SER A 236 -9.33 7.13 2.22
CA SER A 236 -9.59 5.81 1.63
C SER A 236 -8.48 4.82 1.96
N GLY A 237 -7.21 5.22 1.82
CA GLY A 237 -6.06 4.40 2.14
C GLY A 237 -6.02 3.98 3.60
N ILE A 238 -6.41 4.86 4.52
CA ILE A 238 -6.53 4.55 5.96
C ILE A 238 -7.58 3.44 6.17
N GLY A 239 -8.75 3.56 5.55
CA GLY A 239 -9.80 2.55 5.62
C GLY A 239 -9.39 1.20 5.03
N HIS A 240 -8.78 1.21 3.84
CA HIS A 240 -8.30 -0.01 3.17
C HIS A 240 -7.22 -0.74 3.96
N MET A 241 -6.29 -0.03 4.60
CA MET A 241 -5.32 -0.66 5.50
C MET A 241 -6.00 -1.32 6.70
N GLY A 242 -7.11 -0.77 7.18
CA GLY A 242 -7.91 -1.41 8.21
C GLY A 242 -8.50 -2.76 7.79
N PHE A 243 -9.02 -2.88 6.56
CA PHE A 243 -9.46 -4.17 6.02
C PHE A 243 -8.32 -5.19 5.97
N VAL A 244 -7.16 -4.77 5.44
CA VAL A 244 -5.96 -5.62 5.33
C VAL A 244 -5.53 -6.12 6.71
N LEU A 245 -5.45 -5.21 7.69
CA LEU A 245 -5.05 -5.57 9.05
C LEU A 245 -6.05 -6.45 9.76
N PHE A 246 -7.36 -6.30 9.48
CA PHE A 246 -8.35 -7.22 10.01
C PHE A 246 -8.09 -8.65 9.53
N GLY A 247 -7.77 -8.85 8.25
CA GLY A 247 -7.38 -10.16 7.73
C GLY A 247 -6.13 -10.75 8.41
N VAL A 248 -5.12 -9.91 8.67
CA VAL A 248 -3.91 -10.34 9.40
C VAL A 248 -4.20 -10.64 10.87
N ALA A 249 -5.09 -9.88 11.53
CA ALA A 249 -5.41 -10.05 12.94
C ALA A 249 -6.19 -11.35 13.25
N VAL A 250 -6.98 -11.86 12.30
CA VAL A 250 -7.68 -13.16 12.45
C VAL A 250 -6.67 -14.31 12.60
N GLY A 251 -5.49 -14.20 11.99
CA GLY A 251 -4.37 -15.12 12.22
C GLY A 251 -4.49 -16.52 11.62
N SER A 252 -5.44 -16.76 10.71
CA SER A 252 -5.52 -18.02 9.96
C SER A 252 -4.72 -17.94 8.65
N LEU A 253 -4.36 -19.10 8.08
CA LEU A 253 -3.65 -19.16 6.80
C LEU A 253 -4.52 -18.54 5.68
N GLU A 254 -5.82 -18.84 5.68
CA GLU A 254 -6.77 -18.25 4.74
C GLU A 254 -6.91 -16.73 4.92
N SER A 255 -6.88 -16.22 6.17
CA SER A 255 -7.03 -14.80 6.44
C SER A 255 -5.80 -13.99 6.05
N THR A 256 -4.61 -14.54 6.28
CA THR A 256 -3.34 -13.94 5.81
C THR A 256 -3.28 -13.95 4.27
N GLN A 257 -3.75 -15.03 3.63
CA GLN A 257 -3.87 -15.09 2.16
C GLN A 257 -4.82 -14.03 1.63
N ALA A 258 -6.01 -13.89 2.24
CA ALA A 258 -6.98 -12.87 1.87
C ALA A 258 -6.42 -11.44 2.03
N SER A 259 -5.63 -11.20 3.08
CA SER A 259 -4.99 -9.89 3.31
C SER A 259 -3.94 -9.55 2.25
N LEU A 260 -3.14 -10.52 1.80
CA LEU A 260 -2.17 -10.36 0.70
C LEU A 260 -2.88 -10.05 -0.62
N ILE A 261 -3.94 -10.80 -0.94
CA ILE A 261 -4.79 -10.55 -2.12
C ILE A 261 -5.36 -9.13 -2.08
N TYR A 262 -5.84 -8.70 -0.92
CA TYR A 262 -6.37 -7.34 -0.76
C TYR A 262 -5.30 -6.29 -0.98
N MET A 263 -4.09 -6.46 -0.44
CA MET A 263 -2.98 -5.54 -0.65
C MET A 263 -2.62 -5.40 -2.14
N ILE A 264 -2.55 -6.50 -2.87
CA ILE A 264 -2.26 -6.48 -4.32
C ILE A 264 -3.35 -5.72 -5.07
N ILE A 265 -4.63 -6.03 -4.82
CA ILE A 265 -5.77 -5.37 -5.47
C ILE A 265 -5.81 -3.88 -5.11
N TYR A 266 -5.56 -3.52 -3.86
CA TYR A 266 -5.46 -2.13 -3.40
C TYR A 266 -4.37 -1.35 -4.15
N VAL A 267 -3.19 -1.94 -4.35
CA VAL A 267 -2.10 -1.29 -5.10
C VAL A 267 -2.50 -1.05 -6.54
N ILE A 268 -3.13 -2.03 -7.20
CA ILE A 268 -3.60 -1.89 -8.58
C ILE A 268 -4.64 -0.76 -8.69
N MET A 269 -5.63 -0.75 -7.80
CA MET A 269 -6.68 0.28 -7.78
C MET A 269 -6.12 1.69 -7.52
N THR A 270 -5.19 1.82 -6.56
CA THR A 270 -4.59 3.11 -6.22
C THR A 270 -3.70 3.63 -7.35
N ILE A 271 -2.84 2.80 -7.95
CA ILE A 271 -2.05 3.19 -9.13
C ILE A 271 -2.97 3.65 -10.26
N CYS A 272 -4.06 2.93 -10.52
CA CYS A 272 -5.06 3.32 -11.53
C CYS A 272 -5.61 4.72 -11.24
N SER A 273 -6.15 4.95 -10.04
CA SER A 273 -6.74 6.25 -9.65
C SER A 273 -5.74 7.41 -9.70
N PHE A 274 -4.52 7.23 -9.17
CA PHE A 274 -3.50 8.28 -9.15
C PHE A 274 -2.96 8.58 -10.55
N SER A 275 -2.80 7.57 -11.40
CA SER A 275 -2.37 7.78 -12.79
C SER A 275 -3.38 8.61 -13.60
N ILE A 276 -4.68 8.39 -13.37
CA ILE A 276 -5.74 9.18 -13.98
C ILE A 276 -5.75 10.61 -13.42
N ILE A 277 -5.69 10.78 -12.09
CA ILE A 277 -5.62 12.11 -11.46
C ILE A 277 -4.43 12.91 -11.98
N LEU A 278 -3.29 12.25 -12.18
CA LEU A 278 -2.11 12.87 -12.75
C LEU A 278 -2.30 13.27 -14.23
N SER A 279 -3.05 12.48 -15.00
CA SER A 279 -3.37 12.84 -16.39
C SER A 279 -4.27 14.08 -16.50
N LEU A 280 -5.12 14.33 -15.50
CA LEU A 280 -6.06 15.45 -15.47
C LEU A 280 -5.41 16.80 -15.17
N ASN A 281 -4.17 16.83 -14.66
CA ASN A 281 -3.41 18.05 -14.34
C ASN A 281 -4.23 19.11 -13.57
N LEU A 282 -4.90 18.66 -12.50
CA LEU A 282 -5.72 19.48 -11.61
C LEU A 282 -4.90 20.64 -11.02
N THR A 283 -5.52 21.82 -10.89
CA THR A 283 -4.81 23.03 -10.42
C THR A 283 -4.78 23.09 -8.90
N LYS A 284 -5.92 22.88 -8.24
CA LYS A 284 -6.03 22.90 -6.76
C LYS A 284 -6.36 21.52 -6.17
N ASN A 285 -6.40 20.48 -7.01
CA ASN A 285 -6.74 19.10 -6.62
C ASN A 285 -8.13 18.99 -5.96
N LEU A 286 -9.07 19.86 -6.32
CA LEU A 286 -10.45 19.84 -5.81
C LEU A 286 -11.28 18.78 -6.53
N ILE A 287 -12.17 18.12 -5.80
CA ILE A 287 -13.12 17.15 -6.37
C ILE A 287 -13.99 17.79 -7.45
N VAL A 288 -14.36 19.05 -7.25
CA VAL A 288 -15.16 19.83 -8.20
C VAL A 288 -14.49 19.96 -9.57
N GLU A 289 -13.15 20.00 -9.64
CA GLU A 289 -12.43 20.09 -10.92
C GLU A 289 -12.57 18.81 -11.76
N VAL A 290 -13.01 17.70 -11.15
CA VAL A 290 -13.26 16.42 -11.82
C VAL A 290 -14.66 16.38 -12.47
N SER A 291 -15.49 17.40 -12.21
CA SER A 291 -16.82 17.48 -12.78
C SER A 291 -16.82 17.61 -14.31
N GLY A 292 -17.72 16.88 -14.97
CA GLY A 292 -17.93 16.98 -16.41
C GLY A 292 -16.83 16.40 -17.30
N ILE A 293 -15.85 15.66 -16.75
CA ILE A 293 -14.82 14.96 -17.57
C ILE A 293 -15.46 14.01 -18.58
N SER A 294 -16.63 13.44 -18.25
CA SER A 294 -17.39 12.57 -19.15
C SER A 294 -17.68 13.18 -20.53
N ARG A 295 -17.81 14.52 -20.61
CA ARG A 295 -18.03 15.24 -21.87
C ARG A 295 -16.75 15.52 -22.66
N GLN A 296 -15.61 15.61 -21.98
CA GLN A 296 -14.30 15.86 -22.59
C GLN A 296 -13.65 14.56 -23.07
N ASN A 297 -13.57 13.56 -22.17
CA ASN A 297 -13.00 12.27 -22.46
C ASN A 297 -13.80 11.18 -21.73
N SER A 298 -14.74 10.57 -22.45
CA SER A 298 -15.63 9.55 -21.93
C SER A 298 -14.89 8.30 -21.45
N VAL A 299 -13.81 7.91 -22.14
CA VAL A 299 -13.00 6.73 -21.77
C VAL A 299 -12.30 6.95 -20.43
N LEU A 300 -11.68 8.11 -20.25
CA LEU A 300 -11.00 8.45 -18.98
C LEU A 300 -12.01 8.59 -17.82
N ALA A 301 -13.18 9.16 -18.09
CA ALA A 301 -14.26 9.24 -17.10
C ALA A 301 -14.75 7.86 -16.68
N LEU A 302 -14.94 6.95 -17.63
CA LEU A 302 -15.38 5.58 -17.39
C LEU A 302 -14.34 4.80 -16.57
N THR A 303 -13.06 4.87 -16.94
CA THR A 303 -11.99 4.18 -16.19
C THR A 303 -11.87 4.72 -14.77
N LEU A 304 -11.97 6.04 -14.58
CA LEU A 304 -11.96 6.64 -13.25
C LEU A 304 -13.17 6.21 -12.42
N ALA A 305 -14.36 6.26 -13.01
CA ALA A 305 -15.59 5.86 -12.32
C ALA A 305 -15.55 4.39 -11.90
N LEU A 306 -15.17 3.48 -12.80
CA LEU A 306 -15.03 2.06 -12.49
C LEU A 306 -13.91 1.79 -11.48
N SER A 307 -12.82 2.56 -11.50
CA SER A 307 -11.80 2.46 -10.45
C SER A 307 -12.37 2.84 -9.08
N PHE A 308 -13.16 3.91 -8.96
CA PHE A 308 -13.81 4.29 -7.70
C PHE A 308 -14.89 3.30 -7.25
N LEU A 309 -15.67 2.75 -8.18
CA LEU A 309 -16.64 1.69 -7.87
C LEU A 309 -15.94 0.40 -7.41
N SER A 310 -14.75 0.09 -7.96
CA SER A 310 -13.93 -1.02 -7.51
C SER A 310 -13.42 -0.78 -6.09
N ILE A 311 -12.92 0.42 -5.81
CA ILE A 311 -12.46 0.82 -4.46
C ILE A 311 -13.64 0.76 -3.46
N ALA A 312 -14.85 1.16 -3.88
CA ALA A 312 -16.07 1.01 -3.10
C ALA A 312 -16.42 -0.47 -2.82
N GLY A 313 -16.01 -1.38 -3.70
CA GLY A 313 -16.27 -2.81 -3.60
C GLY A 313 -17.63 -3.19 -4.16
N ILE A 314 -18.00 -2.65 -5.33
CA ILE A 314 -19.25 -2.98 -6.01
C ILE A 314 -19.03 -4.19 -6.95
N PRO A 315 -19.87 -5.23 -6.91
CA PRO A 315 -19.79 -6.35 -7.85
C PRO A 315 -20.07 -5.87 -9.29
N PRO A 316 -19.37 -6.35 -10.34
CA PRO A 316 -18.42 -7.47 -10.40
C PRO A 316 -16.92 -7.05 -10.36
N LEU A 317 -16.53 -5.98 -9.66
CA LEU A 317 -15.16 -5.44 -9.74
C LEU A 317 -14.18 -6.13 -8.76
N ALA A 318 -12.88 -6.04 -9.03
CA ALA A 318 -11.83 -6.68 -8.22
C ALA A 318 -11.86 -6.30 -6.72
N GLY A 319 -12.18 -5.04 -6.38
CA GLY A 319 -12.24 -4.63 -4.97
C GLY A 319 -13.41 -5.22 -4.18
N PHE A 320 -14.45 -5.74 -4.85
CA PHE A 320 -15.48 -6.55 -4.19
C PHE A 320 -14.89 -7.90 -3.75
N LEU A 321 -14.14 -8.57 -4.63
CA LEU A 321 -13.51 -9.86 -4.36
C LEU A 321 -12.59 -9.78 -3.13
N SER A 322 -11.78 -8.73 -3.01
CA SER A 322 -10.89 -8.58 -1.87
C SER A 322 -11.65 -8.40 -0.54
N LYS A 323 -12.68 -7.54 -0.50
CA LYS A 323 -13.51 -7.35 0.71
C LYS A 323 -14.27 -8.62 1.07
N TRP A 324 -14.77 -9.33 0.08
CA TRP A 324 -15.50 -10.58 0.30
C TRP A 324 -14.61 -11.66 0.93
N LEU A 325 -13.40 -11.88 0.41
CA LEU A 325 -12.46 -12.86 0.95
C LEU A 325 -12.08 -12.57 2.42
N ILE A 326 -11.81 -11.29 2.75
CA ILE A 326 -11.49 -10.90 4.13
C ILE A 326 -12.69 -11.09 5.07
N LEU A 327 -13.90 -10.74 4.63
CA LEU A 327 -15.11 -10.95 5.43
C LEU A 327 -15.38 -12.43 5.65
N LEU A 328 -15.20 -13.26 4.62
CA LEU A 328 -15.35 -14.72 4.73
C LEU A 328 -14.36 -15.30 5.74
N ALA A 329 -13.09 -14.90 5.67
CA ALA A 329 -12.06 -15.30 6.63
C ALA A 329 -12.37 -14.83 8.07
N GLY A 330 -12.93 -13.63 8.24
CA GLY A 330 -13.36 -13.12 9.54
C GLY A 330 -14.53 -13.88 10.14
N ILE A 331 -15.49 -14.29 9.30
CA ILE A 331 -16.64 -15.10 9.69
C ILE A 331 -16.19 -16.51 10.10
N SER A 332 -15.32 -17.15 9.31
CA SER A 332 -14.74 -18.47 9.68
C SER A 332 -13.91 -18.39 10.96
N GLY A 333 -13.27 -17.25 11.23
CA GLY A 333 -12.57 -16.98 12.49
C GLY A 333 -13.48 -16.64 13.69
N GLY A 334 -14.80 -16.60 13.50
CA GLY A 334 -15.77 -16.33 14.57
C GLY A 334 -15.98 -14.85 14.92
N TYR A 335 -15.40 -13.91 14.17
CA TYR A 335 -15.48 -12.47 14.44
C TYR A 335 -16.75 -11.80 13.87
N TYR A 336 -17.92 -12.39 14.09
CA TYR A 336 -19.19 -11.96 13.50
C TYR A 336 -19.54 -10.49 13.77
N PHE A 337 -19.39 -10.04 15.02
CA PHE A 337 -19.73 -8.67 15.42
C PHE A 337 -18.85 -7.63 14.70
N ILE A 338 -17.55 -7.91 14.57
CA ILE A 338 -16.61 -7.03 13.87
C ILE A 338 -16.95 -7.00 12.38
N CYS A 339 -17.25 -8.15 11.77
CA CYS A 339 -17.67 -8.21 10.37
C CYS A 339 -18.90 -7.34 10.09
N VAL A 340 -19.88 -7.28 11.00
CA VAL A 340 -21.05 -6.38 10.85
C VAL A 340 -20.61 -4.91 10.83
N ILE A 341 -19.73 -4.50 11.74
CA ILE A 341 -19.19 -3.12 11.77
C ILE A 341 -18.43 -2.80 10.47
N ILE A 342 -17.64 -3.74 9.98
CA ILE A 342 -16.89 -3.61 8.72
C ILE A 342 -17.82 -3.45 7.52
N VAL A 343 -18.92 -4.20 7.47
CA VAL A 343 -19.92 -4.06 6.38
C VAL A 343 -20.60 -2.70 6.45
N LEU A 344 -21.06 -2.27 7.63
CA LEU A 344 -21.73 -0.98 7.80
C LEU A 344 -20.82 0.20 7.40
N SER A 345 -19.57 0.17 7.85
CA SER A 345 -18.57 1.18 7.47
C SER A 345 -18.19 1.13 5.99
N SER A 346 -18.20 -0.05 5.35
CA SER A 346 -18.04 -0.18 3.90
C SER A 346 -19.21 0.46 3.14
N VAL A 347 -20.44 0.34 3.63
CA VAL A 347 -21.62 1.00 3.03
C VAL A 347 -21.49 2.52 3.13
N ILE A 348 -21.10 3.03 4.30
CA ILE A 348 -20.80 4.47 4.49
C ILE A 348 -19.72 4.92 3.49
N ALA A 349 -18.68 4.10 3.30
CA ALA A 349 -17.63 4.42 2.35
C ALA A 349 -18.11 4.44 0.89
N GLY A 350 -19.03 3.53 0.53
CA GLY A 350 -19.67 3.50 -0.78
C GLY A 350 -20.35 4.82 -1.15
N VAL A 351 -20.95 5.52 -0.18
CA VAL A 351 -21.65 6.80 -0.42
C VAL A 351 -20.72 7.85 -1.04
N TYR A 352 -19.49 8.03 -0.52
CA TYR A 352 -18.61 9.06 -1.06
C TYR A 352 -17.99 8.66 -2.42
N TYR A 353 -17.81 7.38 -2.71
CA TYR A 353 -17.36 6.94 -4.04
C TYR A 353 -18.46 7.12 -5.08
N VAL A 354 -19.70 6.73 -4.76
CA VAL A 354 -20.84 6.95 -5.66
C VAL A 354 -21.04 8.44 -5.90
N ARG A 355 -20.87 9.28 -4.87
CA ARG A 355 -20.87 10.75 -5.03
C ARG A 355 -19.79 11.24 -5.99
N LEU A 356 -18.57 10.68 -5.96
CA LEU A 356 -17.52 11.04 -6.92
C LEU A 356 -17.91 10.66 -8.35
N VAL A 357 -18.47 9.47 -8.55
CA VAL A 357 -18.97 9.02 -9.86
C VAL A 357 -20.09 9.94 -10.34
N GLN A 358 -21.00 10.34 -9.45
CA GLN A 358 -22.06 11.30 -9.77
C GLN A 358 -21.46 12.63 -10.24
N ILE A 359 -20.45 13.17 -9.57
CA ILE A 359 -19.81 14.45 -9.96
C ILE A 359 -19.13 14.35 -11.34
N ILE A 360 -18.51 13.20 -11.67
CA ILE A 360 -17.85 12.95 -12.96
C ILE A 360 -18.87 13.02 -14.13
N TYR A 361 -20.05 12.42 -13.96
CA TYR A 361 -21.06 12.29 -15.02
C TYR A 361 -22.11 13.40 -15.02
N PHE A 362 -22.59 13.77 -13.84
CA PHE A 362 -23.63 14.75 -13.62
C PHE A 362 -23.02 16.04 -13.07
N PRO A 363 -22.58 16.97 -13.93
CA PRO A 363 -22.09 18.25 -13.47
C PRO A 363 -23.23 18.97 -12.73
N LEU A 364 -22.96 19.41 -11.51
CA LEU A 364 -23.86 20.29 -10.77
C LEU A 364 -24.05 21.60 -11.56
N GLY A 365 -25.20 22.25 -11.38
CA GLY A 365 -25.67 23.38 -12.20
C GLY A 365 -24.65 24.51 -12.41
N SER A 366 -24.67 25.02 -13.64
CA SER A 366 -23.70 25.87 -14.35
C SER A 366 -23.44 27.31 -13.85
N ARG A 367 -23.77 27.69 -12.61
CA ARG A 367 -23.63 29.11 -12.20
C ARG A 367 -22.29 29.50 -11.54
N ASP A 368 -21.64 28.60 -10.81
CA ASP A 368 -20.42 28.97 -10.04
C ASP A 368 -19.11 28.41 -10.62
N TYR A 369 -19.18 27.58 -11.66
CA TYR A 369 -18.00 26.93 -12.26
C TYR A 369 -17.25 27.78 -13.28
N SER A 370 -17.83 28.91 -13.70
CA SER A 370 -17.35 29.67 -14.86
C SER A 370 -15.86 30.00 -14.75
N MET A 371 -15.39 30.58 -13.65
CA MET A 371 -14.00 31.04 -13.56
C MET A 371 -12.94 29.91 -13.60
N LEU A 372 -13.16 28.79 -12.91
CA LEU A 372 -12.20 27.67 -12.90
C LEU A 372 -12.26 26.85 -14.20
N VAL A 373 -13.44 26.73 -14.82
CA VAL A 373 -13.61 26.08 -16.13
C VAL A 373 -13.00 26.94 -17.24
N TRP A 374 -13.08 28.28 -17.16
CA TRP A 374 -12.49 29.19 -18.14
C TRP A 374 -10.96 29.00 -18.26
N GLN A 375 -10.25 28.81 -17.15
CA GLN A 375 -8.82 28.46 -17.21
C GLN A 375 -8.57 27.12 -17.93
N LYS A 376 -9.46 26.12 -17.78
CA LYS A 376 -9.37 24.87 -18.54
C LYS A 376 -9.65 25.08 -20.03
N VAL A 377 -10.60 25.93 -20.40
CA VAL A 377 -10.92 26.26 -21.81
C VAL A 377 -9.72 26.92 -22.50
N LEU A 378 -8.98 27.79 -21.80
CA LEU A 378 -7.79 28.45 -22.32
C LEU A 378 -6.56 27.53 -22.39
N ARG A 379 -6.55 26.43 -21.63
CA ARG A 379 -5.42 25.51 -21.54
C ARG A 379 -5.55 24.47 -22.65
N LYS A 380 -4.65 24.52 -23.64
CA LYS A 380 -4.59 23.54 -24.74
C LYS A 380 -4.66 22.11 -24.18
N GLU A 381 -5.57 21.30 -24.71
CA GLU A 381 -5.67 19.89 -24.34
C GLU A 381 -4.31 19.21 -24.53
N LYS A 382 -3.67 18.84 -23.41
CA LYS A 382 -2.46 18.03 -23.45
C LYS A 382 -2.91 16.62 -23.77
N ARG A 383 -2.44 16.08 -24.89
CA ARG A 383 -2.58 14.64 -25.19
C ARG A 383 -2.00 13.84 -24.04
N ILE A 384 -2.71 12.79 -23.62
CA ILE A 384 -2.24 11.85 -22.62
C ILE A 384 -0.99 11.17 -23.17
N ASP A 385 0.09 11.15 -22.38
CA ASP A 385 1.31 10.44 -22.76
C ASP A 385 1.02 8.95 -22.94
N LEU A 386 1.56 8.33 -23.99
CA LEU A 386 1.38 6.90 -24.29
C LEU A 386 1.72 6.00 -23.09
N ARG A 387 2.77 6.34 -22.34
CA ARG A 387 3.16 5.64 -21.11
C ARG A 387 2.06 5.62 -20.06
N LYS A 388 1.45 6.78 -19.78
CA LYS A 388 0.35 6.91 -18.81
C LYS A 388 -0.86 6.10 -19.27
N SER A 389 -1.17 6.16 -20.58
CA SER A 389 -2.26 5.38 -21.16
C SER A 389 -2.07 3.87 -21.01
N ILE A 390 -0.85 3.36 -21.18
CA ILE A 390 -0.55 1.93 -21.00
C ILE A 390 -0.78 1.51 -19.55
N ILE A 391 -0.29 2.27 -18.57
CA ILE A 391 -0.53 1.96 -17.14
C ILE A 391 -2.02 1.93 -16.84
N ILE A 392 -2.75 2.97 -17.28
CA ILE A 392 -4.19 3.08 -17.04
C ILE A 392 -4.89 1.87 -17.66
N GLY A 393 -4.56 1.53 -18.92
CA GLY A 393 -5.14 0.39 -19.63
C GLY A 393 -4.86 -0.95 -18.94
N VAL A 394 -3.62 -1.22 -18.55
CA VAL A 394 -3.23 -2.48 -17.88
C VAL A 394 -3.88 -2.59 -16.51
N THR A 395 -3.81 -1.55 -15.68
CA THR A 395 -4.42 -1.57 -14.34
C THR A 395 -5.94 -1.70 -14.41
N PHE A 396 -6.58 -1.00 -15.36
CA PHE A 396 -8.01 -1.10 -15.60
C PHE A 396 -8.43 -2.49 -16.08
N PHE A 397 -7.65 -3.10 -16.99
CA PHE A 397 -7.88 -4.47 -17.45
C PHE A 397 -7.87 -5.45 -16.27
N VAL A 398 -6.86 -5.34 -15.38
CA VAL A 398 -6.80 -6.19 -14.19
C VAL A 398 -8.00 -5.97 -13.28
N ILE A 399 -8.43 -4.72 -13.05
CA ILE A 399 -9.61 -4.42 -12.21
C ILE A 399 -10.89 -5.08 -12.73
N LEU A 400 -11.08 -5.14 -14.04
CA LEU A 400 -12.27 -5.74 -14.67
C LEU A 400 -12.22 -7.27 -14.70
N PHE A 401 -11.10 -7.86 -15.10
CA PHE A 401 -11.03 -9.30 -15.41
C PHE A 401 -10.59 -10.18 -14.23
N LEU A 402 -10.06 -9.60 -13.16
CA LEU A 402 -9.58 -10.38 -12.01
C LEU A 402 -10.68 -11.22 -11.35
N ILE A 403 -11.95 -10.78 -11.37
CA ILE A 403 -13.05 -11.58 -10.83
C ILE A 403 -13.36 -12.83 -11.67
N VAL A 404 -13.09 -12.77 -12.98
CA VAL A 404 -13.39 -13.86 -13.92
C VAL A 404 -12.36 -14.97 -13.79
N SER A 405 -11.09 -14.62 -13.58
CA SER A 405 -9.99 -15.56 -13.42
C SER A 405 -9.13 -15.27 -12.19
N PRO A 406 -9.65 -15.44 -10.96
CA PRO A 406 -8.90 -15.16 -9.73
C PRO A 406 -7.87 -16.25 -9.40
N ASN A 407 -7.93 -17.42 -10.04
CA ASN A 407 -7.14 -18.60 -9.71
C ASN A 407 -5.63 -18.34 -9.65
N PHE A 408 -5.09 -17.56 -10.61
CA PHE A 408 -3.67 -17.23 -10.63
C PHE A 408 -3.25 -16.42 -9.40
N LEU A 409 -4.04 -15.42 -9.02
CA LEU A 409 -3.78 -14.60 -7.84
C LEU A 409 -3.93 -15.40 -6.55
N LEU A 410 -4.95 -16.25 -6.47
CA LEU A 410 -5.21 -17.11 -5.31
C LEU A 410 -4.06 -18.09 -5.07
N GLN A 411 -3.55 -18.75 -6.11
CA GLN A 411 -2.42 -19.67 -6.02
C GLN A 411 -1.13 -18.95 -5.58
N LEU A 412 -0.80 -17.83 -6.22
CA LEU A 412 0.38 -17.04 -5.83
C LEU A 412 0.32 -16.59 -4.37
N ALA A 413 -0.86 -16.13 -3.91
CA ALA A 413 -1.04 -15.72 -2.53
C ALA A 413 -0.92 -16.91 -1.57
N LEU A 414 -1.45 -18.07 -1.95
CA LEU A 414 -1.38 -19.29 -1.15
C LEU A 414 0.07 -19.76 -0.99
N ASP A 415 0.84 -19.84 -2.08
CA ASP A 415 2.25 -20.24 -2.05
C ASP A 415 3.07 -19.27 -1.18
N ALA A 416 2.81 -17.96 -1.32
CA ALA A 416 3.44 -16.95 -0.48
C ALA A 416 3.08 -17.13 1.00
N THR A 417 1.82 -17.40 1.34
CA THR A 417 1.43 -17.64 2.75
C THR A 417 2.06 -18.90 3.33
N ILE A 418 2.12 -19.99 2.57
CA ILE A 418 2.72 -21.24 3.06
C ILE A 418 4.21 -21.02 3.35
N SER A 419 4.91 -20.28 2.48
CA SER A 419 6.33 -19.96 2.67
C SER A 419 6.64 -19.12 3.92
N LEU A 420 5.65 -18.42 4.48
CA LEU A 420 5.82 -17.66 5.71
C LEU A 420 5.76 -18.54 6.97
N TYR A 421 5.09 -19.69 6.89
CA TYR A 421 4.90 -20.63 8.00
C TYR A 421 5.80 -21.88 7.89
N ALA A 422 6.47 -22.08 6.76
CA ALA A 422 7.48 -23.12 6.54
C ALA A 422 8.85 -22.67 7.06
#